data_AF-A0AAJ6K4N8-F1
#
_entry.id   AF-A0AAJ6K4N8-F1
#
_cell.length_a   1.000
_cell.length_b   1.000
_cell.length_c   1.000
_cell.angle_alpha   90.00
_cell.angle_beta   90.00
_cell.angle_gamma   90.00
#
_symmetry.space_group_name_H-M   'P 1'
#
loop_
_entity.id
_entity.type
_entity.pdbx_description
1 polymer ?
#
loop_
_entity_poly.entity_id
_entity_poly.type
_entity_poly.pdbx_seq_one_letter_code
_entity_poly.pdbx_strand_id
1 'polypeptide(L)' 'MRVAASSSWIAAVLLGLYSLATIVPNLAVTWRRLHDANLAGPFFFLSVIPFFGGIILIVLAILPSKPEGQRFDRPERG' A
#
# COMPACT_ATOMS: atom_id res chain seq x y z
N MET A 1 -19.28 -17.41 -33.78
CA MET A 1 -19.04 -16.95 -32.39
C MET A 1 -17.54 -16.98 -32.09
N ARG A 2 -16.75 -15.99 -32.56
CA ARG A 2 -15.29 -15.90 -32.31
C ARG A 2 -14.77 -14.46 -32.46
N VAL A 3 -15.09 -13.60 -31.50
CA VAL A 3 -14.31 -12.39 -31.19
C VAL A 3 -14.26 -12.27 -29.67
N ALA A 4 -13.43 -13.08 -29.02
CA ALA A 4 -13.18 -13.00 -27.58
C ALA A 4 -11.68 -13.11 -27.23
N ALA A 5 -10.86 -13.57 -28.18
CA ALA A 5 -9.43 -13.79 -27.95
C ALA A 5 -8.58 -12.52 -28.13
N SER A 6 -8.98 -11.58 -28.99
CA SER A 6 -8.20 -10.37 -29.29
C SER A 6 -8.38 -9.24 -28.26
N SER A 7 -9.52 -9.17 -27.59
CA SER A 7 -9.78 -8.16 -26.56
C SER A 7 -9.16 -8.51 -25.20
N SER A 8 -8.99 -9.80 -24.92
CA SER A 8 -8.52 -10.30 -23.61
C SER A 8 -7.05 -9.97 -23.32
N TRP A 9 -6.17 -9.96 -24.34
CA TRP A 9 -4.75 -9.65 -24.13
C TRP A 9 -4.49 -8.15 -23.96
N ILE A 10 -5.25 -7.28 -24.65
CA ILE A 10 -5.16 -5.83 -24.47
C ILE A 10 -5.56 -5.48 -23.04
N ALA A 11 -6.67 -6.05 -22.56
CA ALA A 11 -7.12 -5.89 -21.18
C ALA A 11 -6.06 -6.35 -20.17
N ALA A 12 -5.43 -7.51 -20.40
CA ALA A 12 -4.37 -8.03 -19.53
C ALA A 12 -3.15 -7.10 -19.48
N VAL A 13 -2.69 -6.58 -20.62
CA VAL A 13 -1.56 -5.65 -20.69
C VAL A 13 -1.89 -4.34 -19.97
N LEU A 14 -3.07 -3.76 -20.21
CA LEU A 14 -3.49 -2.53 -19.55
C LEU A 14 -3.62 -2.71 -18.03
N LEU A 15 -4.19 -3.83 -17.59
CA LEU A 15 -4.30 -4.16 -16.16
C LEU A 15 -2.92 -4.36 -15.53
N GLY A 16 -2.00 -5.01 -16.23
CA GLY A 16 -0.60 -5.18 -15.79
C GLY A 16 0.11 -3.84 -15.61
N LEU A 17 0.04 -2.95 -16.60
CA LEU A 17 0.62 -1.61 -16.52
C LEU A 17 0.00 -0.77 -15.40
N TYR A 18 -1.32 -0.80 -15.26
CA TYR A 18 -2.03 -0.13 -14.17
C TYR A 18 -1.58 -0.65 -12.80
N SER A 19 -1.43 -1.98 -12.67
CA SER A 19 -1.00 -2.59 -11.42
C SER A 19 0.43 -2.14 -11.07
N LEU A 20 1.36 -2.18 -12.03
CA LEU A 20 2.73 -1.70 -11.83
C LEU A 20 2.78 -0.22 -11.47
N ALA A 21 2.02 0.62 -12.17
CA ALA A 21 1.96 2.05 -11.92
C ALA A 21 1.40 2.38 -10.53
N THR A 22 0.51 1.54 -9.99
CA THR A 22 -0.14 1.78 -8.69
C THR A 22 0.57 1.14 -7.50
N ILE A 23 1.49 0.17 -7.69
CA ILE A 23 2.22 -0.46 -6.58
C ILE A 23 3.01 0.56 -5.75
N VAL A 24 3.77 1.43 -6.42
CA VAL A 24 4.61 2.44 -5.75
C VAL A 24 3.78 3.44 -4.94
N PRO A 25 2.76 4.12 -5.51
CA PRO A 25 1.96 5.08 -4.74
C PRO A 25 1.15 4.41 -3.62
N ASN A 26 0.63 3.20 -3.83
CA ASN A 26 -0.07 2.47 -2.75
C ASN A 26 0.87 2.19 -1.58
N LEU A 27 2.07 1.68 -1.85
CA LEU A 27 3.07 1.43 -0.82
C LEU A 27 3.45 2.72 -0.09
N ALA A 28 3.72 3.81 -0.83
CA ALA A 28 4.10 5.10 -0.25
C ALA A 28 3.03 5.66 0.69
N VAL A 29 1.76 5.63 0.29
CA VAL A 29 0.65 6.15 1.11
C VAL A 29 0.45 5.29 2.36
N THR A 30 0.47 3.96 2.25
CA THR A 30 0.33 3.09 3.42
C THR A 30 1.51 3.24 4.39
N TRP A 31 2.73 3.37 3.86
CA TRP A 31 3.93 3.59 4.67
C TRP A 31 3.87 4.92 5.43
N ARG A 32 3.40 5.99 4.79
CA ARG A 32 3.16 7.29 5.45
C ARG A 32 2.09 7.18 6.54
N ARG A 33 0.99 6.47 6.29
CA ARG A 33 -0.06 6.25 7.31
C ARG A 33 0.44 5.50 8.54
N LEU A 34 1.29 4.49 8.35
CA LEU A 34 1.93 3.80 9.48
C LEU A 34 2.82 4.75 10.28
N HIS A 35 3.62 5.59 9.61
CA HIS A 35 4.43 6.60 10.28
C HIS A 35 3.58 7.64 11.04
N ASP A 36 2.47 8.10 10.46
CA ASP A 36 1.54 9.03 11.13
C ASP A 36 1.01 8.44 12.45
N ALA A 37 0.81 7.13 12.54
CA ALA A 37 0.38 6.41 13.75
C ALA A 37 1.52 6.05 14.71
N ASN A 38 2.74 6.54 14.46
CA ASN A 38 3.98 6.20 15.15
C ASN A 38 4.34 4.69 15.05
N LEU A 39 3.93 4.03 13.97
CA LEU A 39 4.30 2.65 13.63
C LEU A 39 5.46 2.66 12.64
N ALA A 40 6.24 1.58 12.61
CA ALA A 40 7.31 1.43 11.63
C ALA A 40 6.75 1.06 10.25
N GLY A 41 7.37 1.55 9.18
CA GLY A 41 7.02 1.18 7.81
C GLY A 41 6.91 -0.33 7.51
N PRO A 42 7.82 -1.19 8.02
CA PRO A 42 7.78 -2.63 7.78
C PRO A 42 6.52 -3.36 8.28
N PHE A 43 5.68 -2.73 9.11
CA PHE A 43 4.37 -3.30 9.45
C PHE A 43 3.52 -3.54 8.19
N PHE A 44 3.78 -2.86 7.07
CA PHE A 44 3.20 -3.13 5.75
C PHE A 44 3.32 -4.61 5.33
N PHE A 45 4.43 -5.29 5.64
CA PHE A 45 4.67 -6.68 5.24
C PHE A 45 3.75 -7.69 5.93
N LEU A 46 3.01 -7.27 6.96
CA LEU A 46 1.93 -8.10 7.53
C LEU A 46 0.83 -8.39 6.49
N SER A 47 0.67 -7.55 5.45
CA SER A 47 -0.23 -7.83 4.32
C SER A 47 0.08 -9.12 3.57
N VAL A 48 1.33 -9.61 3.63
CA VAL A 48 1.76 -10.85 2.97
C VAL A 48 1.16 -12.08 3.67
N ILE A 49 0.66 -11.94 4.90
CA ILE A 49 -0.02 -13.02 5.63
C ILE A 49 -1.38 -13.28 4.97
N PRO A 50 -1.63 -14.50 4.46
CA PRO A 50 -2.89 -14.82 3.81
C PRO A 50 -4.06 -14.74 4.81
N PHE A 51 -5.24 -14.39 4.29
CA PHE A 51 -6.51 -14.21 5.03
C PHE A 51 -6.55 -13.03 6.02
N PHE A 52 -5.53 -12.86 6.87
CA PHE A 52 -5.55 -11.89 7.97
C PHE A 52 -4.69 -10.66 7.72
N GLY A 53 -3.70 -10.72 6.82
CA GLY A 53 -2.74 -9.64 6.61
C GLY A 53 -3.38 -8.32 6.19
N GLY A 54 -4.36 -8.38 5.28
CA GLY A 54 -5.12 -7.21 4.87
C GLY A 54 -5.95 -6.60 6.00
N ILE A 55 -6.59 -7.44 6.83
CA ILE A 55 -7.38 -6.98 7.99
C ILE A 55 -6.47 -6.29 9.00
N ILE A 56 -5.32 -6.87 9.30
CA ILE A 56 -4.33 -6.29 10.22
C ILE A 56 -3.90 -4.91 9.71
N LEU A 57 -3.56 -4.78 8.42
CA LEU A 57 -3.19 -3.48 7.86
C LEU A 57 -4.32 -2.46 7.89
N ILE A 58 -5.56 -2.86 7.63
CA ILE A 58 -6.71 -1.96 7.71
C ILE A 58 -6.86 -1.44 9.14
N VAL A 59 -6.77 -2.32 10.14
CA VAL A 59 -6.82 -1.92 11.55
C VAL A 59 -5.70 -0.93 11.84
N LEU A 60 -4.46 -1.24 11.47
CA LEU A 60 -3.30 -0.37 11.69
C LEU A 60 -3.43 0.98 10.99
N ALA A 61 -4.03 1.03 9.80
CA ALA A 61 -4.19 2.24 9.00
C ALA A 61 -5.31 3.18 9.50
N ILE A 62 -6.25 2.68 10.30
CA ILE A 62 -7.35 3.47 10.88
C ILE A 62 -7.00 4.01 12.28
N LEU A 63 -5.87 3.59 12.87
CA LEU A 63 -5.43 4.18 14.13
C LEU A 63 -5.30 5.71 14.02
N PRO A 64 -5.62 6.44 15.12
CA PRO A 64 -5.45 7.88 15.14
C PRO A 64 -3.96 8.23 14.97
N SER A 65 -3.71 9.32 14.24
CA SER A 65 -2.38 9.90 14.14
C SER A 65 -1.85 10.29 15.52
N LYS A 66 -0.55 10.09 15.75
CA LYS A 66 0.11 10.36 17.02
C LYS A 66 1.17 11.47 16.85
N PRO A 67 1.31 12.42 17.80
CA PRO A 67 2.32 13.47 17.70
C PRO A 67 3.76 12.94 17.54
N GLU A 68 4.06 11.76 18.09
CA GLU A 68 5.36 11.11 17.99
C GLU A 68 5.70 10.69 16.54
N GLY A 69 4.69 10.50 15.68
CA GLY A 69 4.87 10.19 14.26
C GLY A 69 5.59 11.29 13.48
N GLN A 70 5.56 12.53 13.98
CA GLN A 70 6.28 13.66 13.39
C GLN A 70 7.80 13.46 13.37
N ARG A 71 8.34 12.51 14.13
CA ARG A 71 9.77 12.15 14.08
C ARG A 71 10.22 11.63 12.71
N PHE A 72 9.30 11.09 11.90
CA PHE A 72 9.60 10.59 10.56
C PHE A 72 9.60 11.69 9.50
N ASP A 73 9.01 12.85 9.81
CA ASP A 73 8.95 14.02 8.92
C ASP A 73 10.03 15.07 9.23
N ARG A 74 10.56 15.12 10.47
CA ARG A 74 11.56 16.13 10.89
C ARG A 74 12.99 15.66 10.62
N PRO A 75 13.75 16.33 9.73
CA PRO A 75 15.18 16.06 9.54
C PRO A 75 16.04 16.60 10.70
N GLU A 76 15.50 17.50 11.52
CA GLU A 76 16.20 18.35 12.52
C GLU A 76 16.67 17.64 13.81
N ARG A 77 16.62 16.30 13.91
CA ARG A 77 17.13 15.54 15.07
C ARG A 77 18.47 14.85 14.78
N GLY A 78 19.30 15.52 13.99
CA GLY A 78 20.73 15.29 13.83
C GLY A 78 21.45 16.63 13.91
#